data_AF-A0A7J7DZ02-F1
#
_entry.id   AF-A0A7J7DZ02-F1
#
_cell.length_a   1.000
_cell.length_b   1.000
_cell.length_c   1.000
_cell.angle_alpha   90.00
_cell.angle_beta   90.00
_cell.angle_gamma   90.00
#
_symmetry.space_group_name_H-M   'P 1'
#
loop_
_entity.id
_entity.type
_entity.pdbx_description
1 polymer ?
#
loop_
_entity_poly.entity_id
_entity_poly.type
_entity_poly.pdbx_seq_one_letter_code
_entity_poly.pdbx_strand_id
1 'polypeptide(L)'
;MVDEICCTVLSLKSTTKSSGFSPVDNYLIDCGSTSNTTVGDRVFVSESHASRFLSTPREIFAKISKSVTSSDDSPLYETARILDGTSKYSFSIGKSGRHWIRLYFYPFVHDSYNMSKANFTVSAQNFVLLSDFGTATNLVKEFSVNVTSDTLVITFTPVSNSFAFLNALEVVSVPDEIITDDAGTYSPNGRFQGLLSQALETVARVNMGGPTVSFENDTLWRTWVPDRSFIVQTNLAANVSNIRAVNYVKGGATPDIAPNTVYGTATKMNSADDPNSNFNVTWEFSVDPGFQYLVRFHFCDIVSKSLNQLYFNVYIDTSIVVGDLDLSSYLVNTLAAAYYADYVTPLTASSKLRVSIGPSTTINVYPDAILNGLEILKMNNSMGSLSGPATISSATGSKKNVGAIKEKKIDTWSFQVMDSFVCEWRKLSHYAVPEGDPKENSTNMIGELAPQINNFSQADSNVSVTQFEASSVDDLSGVSMSRVFAQLVKSEGR
;
A
#
# COMPACT_ATOMS: atom_id res chain seq x y z
N MET A 1 -49.21 51.54 3.14
CA MET A 1 -48.04 51.70 4.01
C MET A 1 -47.52 50.29 4.23
N VAL A 2 -46.45 49.95 3.50
CA VAL A 2 -45.55 48.78 3.56
C VAL A 2 -46.18 47.38 3.52
N ASP A 3 -46.11 46.74 2.35
CA ASP A 3 -46.12 45.28 2.20
C ASP A 3 -44.70 44.75 2.44
N GLU A 4 -44.56 43.77 3.33
CA GLU A 4 -43.30 43.16 3.73
C GLU A 4 -43.04 41.93 2.85
N ILE A 5 -42.05 42.03 1.94
CA ILE A 5 -41.57 40.91 1.14
C ILE A 5 -40.52 40.17 1.96
N CYS A 6 -40.88 38.99 2.46
CA CYS A 6 -39.94 38.08 3.10
C CYS A 6 -39.11 37.36 2.02
N CYS A 7 -37.89 37.85 1.76
CA CYS A 7 -36.91 37.17 0.92
C CYS A 7 -36.26 36.00 1.68
N THR A 8 -36.67 34.77 1.38
CA THR A 8 -35.99 33.56 1.84
C THR A 8 -34.71 33.37 1.01
N VAL A 9 -33.55 33.61 1.63
CA VAL A 9 -32.24 33.31 1.01
C VAL A 9 -32.03 31.80 1.01
N LEU A 10 -32.23 31.15 -0.13
CA LEU A 10 -31.80 29.78 -0.36
C LEU A 10 -30.26 29.74 -0.42
N SER A 11 -29.64 29.38 0.69
CA SER A 11 -28.22 29.05 0.74
C SER A 11 -27.96 27.78 -0.06
N LEU A 12 -27.66 27.92 -1.35
CA LEU A 12 -27.06 26.86 -2.16
C LEU A 12 -25.70 26.51 -1.55
N LYS A 13 -25.67 25.41 -0.78
CA LYS A 13 -24.41 24.76 -0.41
C LYS A 13 -23.79 24.26 -1.71
N SER A 14 -22.82 25.02 -2.23
CA SER A 14 -21.93 24.55 -3.28
C SER A 14 -21.09 23.41 -2.70
N THR A 15 -21.56 22.18 -2.83
CA THR A 15 -20.72 21.00 -2.70
C THR A 15 -19.75 21.05 -3.86
N THR A 16 -18.50 21.44 -3.60
CA THR A 16 -17.41 21.28 -4.54
C THR A 16 -17.25 19.78 -4.79
N LYS A 17 -17.89 19.26 -5.85
CA LYS A 17 -17.59 17.93 -6.37
C LYS A 17 -16.11 17.96 -6.77
N SER A 18 -15.29 17.14 -6.13
CA SER A 18 -13.97 16.84 -6.66
C SER A 18 -14.17 16.29 -8.07
N SER A 19 -13.51 16.87 -9.07
CA SER A 19 -13.48 16.27 -10.41
C SER A 19 -12.66 15.00 -10.30
N GLY A 20 -13.33 13.87 -10.05
CA GLY A 20 -12.68 12.57 -9.92
C GLY A 20 -11.92 12.20 -11.20
N PHE A 21 -10.89 11.37 -11.05
CA PHE A 21 -10.15 10.83 -12.17
C PHE A 21 -11.08 9.97 -13.03
N SER A 22 -10.99 10.13 -14.35
CA SER A 22 -11.74 9.30 -15.30
C SER A 22 -10.83 8.20 -15.84
N PRO A 23 -10.98 6.95 -15.38
CA PRO A 23 -10.15 5.84 -15.84
C PRO A 23 -10.38 5.50 -17.32
N VAL A 24 -9.31 5.13 -18.03
CA VAL A 24 -9.36 4.66 -19.42
C VAL A 24 -9.98 3.27 -19.46
N ASP A 25 -9.41 2.35 -18.68
CA ASP A 25 -9.98 1.03 -18.43
C ASP A 25 -10.83 1.08 -17.17
N ASN A 26 -12.13 0.78 -17.30
CA ASN A 26 -13.10 0.85 -16.21
C ASN A 26 -14.10 -0.31 -16.30
N TYR A 27 -13.77 -1.44 -15.71
CA TYR A 27 -14.62 -2.62 -15.66
C TYR A 27 -15.18 -2.77 -14.25
N LEU A 28 -16.48 -2.53 -14.10
CA LEU A 28 -17.22 -2.71 -12.86
C LEU A 28 -18.29 -3.78 -13.11
N ILE A 29 -18.18 -4.93 -12.47
CA ILE A 29 -19.07 -6.08 -12.70
C ILE A 29 -19.78 -6.45 -11.40
N ASP A 30 -21.10 -6.52 -11.46
CA ASP A 30 -21.97 -7.08 -10.42
C ASP A 30 -22.20 -8.57 -10.71
N CYS A 31 -21.44 -9.41 -10.01
CA CYS A 31 -21.32 -10.83 -10.28
C CYS A 31 -22.58 -11.55 -9.81
N GLY A 32 -23.18 -12.31 -10.72
CA GLY A 32 -24.42 -13.04 -10.44
C GLY A 32 -25.70 -12.25 -10.68
N SER A 33 -25.61 -10.93 -10.93
CA SER A 33 -26.77 -10.06 -11.11
C SER A 33 -27.34 -10.12 -12.53
N THR A 34 -28.64 -9.84 -12.64
CA THR A 34 -29.39 -9.80 -13.92
C THR A 34 -29.62 -8.37 -14.43
N SER A 35 -29.40 -7.37 -13.60
CA SER A 35 -29.58 -5.95 -13.90
C SER A 35 -28.42 -5.13 -13.37
N ASN A 36 -28.14 -3.99 -13.99
CA ASN A 36 -27.06 -3.12 -13.50
C ASN A 36 -27.36 -2.62 -12.08
N THR A 37 -26.31 -2.51 -11.28
CA THR A 37 -26.39 -2.03 -9.90
C THR A 37 -25.64 -0.72 -9.78
N THR A 38 -26.26 0.26 -9.13
CA THR A 38 -25.66 1.59 -8.94
C THR A 38 -25.24 1.75 -7.48
N VAL A 39 -23.97 2.12 -7.26
CA VAL A 39 -23.39 2.40 -5.94
C VAL A 39 -22.72 3.77 -6.00
N GLY A 40 -23.36 4.78 -5.40
CA GLY A 40 -22.98 6.18 -5.58
C GLY A 40 -23.06 6.57 -7.07
N ASP A 41 -21.99 7.18 -7.58
CA ASP A 41 -21.87 7.55 -9.01
C ASP A 41 -21.33 6.38 -9.89
N ARG A 42 -21.15 5.17 -9.33
CA ARG A 42 -20.61 4.00 -10.04
C ARG A 42 -21.72 3.06 -10.51
N VAL A 43 -21.67 2.66 -11.78
CA VAL A 43 -22.60 1.68 -12.35
C VAL A 43 -21.85 0.37 -12.60
N PHE A 44 -22.21 -0.65 -11.84
CA PHE A 44 -21.74 -2.02 -12.03
C PHE A 44 -22.63 -2.72 -13.05
N VAL A 45 -22.00 -3.22 -14.09
CA VAL A 45 -22.66 -3.93 -15.19
C VAL A 45 -23.04 -5.33 -14.72
N SER A 46 -24.26 -5.76 -15.03
CA SER A 46 -24.71 -7.11 -14.67
C SER A 46 -23.89 -8.20 -15.34
N GLU A 47 -23.79 -9.34 -14.69
CA GLU A 47 -23.13 -10.56 -15.20
C GLU A 47 -23.60 -10.92 -16.62
N SER A 48 -24.90 -10.77 -16.94
CA SER A 48 -25.44 -11.04 -18.28
C SER A 48 -24.79 -10.20 -19.39
N HIS A 49 -24.53 -8.92 -19.13
CA HIS A 49 -23.87 -8.00 -20.07
C HIS A 49 -22.32 -8.11 -20.02
N ALA A 50 -21.79 -8.59 -18.89
CA ALA A 50 -20.37 -8.82 -18.68
C ALA A 50 -19.90 -10.23 -19.09
N SER A 51 -20.82 -11.12 -19.47
CA SER A 51 -20.57 -12.54 -19.80
C SER A 51 -19.43 -12.77 -20.80
N ARG A 52 -19.22 -11.85 -21.75
CA ARG A 52 -18.09 -11.88 -22.70
C ARG A 52 -16.70 -11.87 -22.04
N PHE A 53 -16.58 -11.36 -20.82
CA PHE A 53 -15.32 -11.30 -20.10
C PHE A 53 -15.02 -12.61 -19.36
N LEU A 54 -16.05 -13.40 -19.01
CA LEU A 54 -15.90 -14.60 -18.19
C LEU A 54 -15.94 -15.88 -19.02
N SER A 55 -14.87 -16.66 -18.93
CA SER A 55 -14.82 -18.06 -19.38
C SER A 55 -14.88 -18.98 -18.17
N THR A 56 -15.95 -19.75 -18.02
CA THR A 56 -16.18 -20.70 -16.91
C THR A 56 -16.77 -22.01 -17.42
N PRO A 57 -16.48 -23.17 -16.78
CA PRO A 57 -17.08 -24.45 -17.16
C PRO A 57 -18.60 -24.49 -16.97
N ARG A 58 -19.13 -23.77 -15.97
CA ARG A 58 -20.54 -23.77 -15.60
C ARG A 58 -21.02 -22.38 -15.17
N GLU A 59 -22.32 -22.16 -15.34
CA GLU A 59 -22.98 -20.93 -14.94
C GLU A 59 -23.82 -21.16 -13.69
N ILE A 60 -23.34 -20.64 -12.56
CA ILE A 60 -23.98 -20.81 -11.26
C ILE A 60 -24.11 -19.44 -10.61
N PHE A 61 -25.36 -18.99 -10.51
CA PHE A 61 -25.74 -17.69 -9.97
C PHE A 61 -26.33 -17.91 -8.58
N ALA A 62 -25.85 -17.16 -7.60
CA ALA A 62 -26.36 -17.21 -6.24
C ALA A 62 -27.00 -15.88 -5.89
N LYS A 63 -28.13 -15.94 -5.18
CA LYS A 63 -28.84 -14.78 -4.65
C LYS A 63 -29.14 -14.99 -3.17
N ILE A 64 -28.93 -13.94 -2.36
CA ILE A 64 -29.24 -13.96 -0.95
C ILE A 64 -30.76 -13.89 -0.72
N SER A 65 -31.24 -14.56 0.33
CA SER A 65 -32.67 -14.58 0.66
C SER A 65 -33.16 -13.31 1.36
N LYS A 66 -32.25 -12.54 1.98
CA LYS A 66 -32.56 -11.31 2.71
C LYS A 66 -31.58 -10.22 2.30
N SER A 67 -32.11 -9.06 1.92
CA SER A 67 -31.31 -7.89 1.56
C SER A 67 -30.38 -7.47 2.69
N VAL A 68 -29.15 -7.12 2.34
CA VAL A 68 -28.13 -6.64 3.27
C VAL A 68 -28.25 -5.11 3.35
N THR A 69 -28.11 -4.54 4.55
CA THR A 69 -28.11 -3.08 4.77
C THR A 69 -27.00 -2.70 5.76
N SER A 70 -25.77 -3.14 5.49
CA SER A 70 -24.62 -2.97 6.41
C SER A 70 -23.60 -1.93 5.97
N SER A 71 -23.56 -1.60 4.68
CA SER A 71 -22.60 -0.67 4.08
C SER A 71 -23.11 -0.07 2.77
N ASP A 72 -22.42 0.95 2.26
CA ASP A 72 -22.75 1.58 0.96
C ASP A 72 -22.64 0.57 -0.21
N ASP A 73 -21.75 -0.42 -0.11
CA ASP A 73 -21.61 -1.50 -1.10
C ASP A 73 -22.66 -2.63 -0.94
N SER A 74 -23.63 -2.52 -0.01
CA SER A 74 -24.60 -3.60 0.24
C SER A 74 -25.34 -4.11 -1.01
N PRO A 75 -25.72 -3.26 -1.98
CA PRO A 75 -26.36 -3.72 -3.22
C PRO A 75 -25.53 -4.75 -4.00
N LEU A 76 -24.20 -4.66 -3.94
CA LEU A 76 -23.29 -5.60 -4.63
C LEU A 76 -23.21 -6.96 -3.94
N TYR A 77 -23.68 -7.07 -2.70
CA TYR A 77 -23.63 -8.31 -1.91
C TYR A 77 -24.90 -9.15 -2.03
N GLU A 78 -25.91 -8.69 -2.78
CA GLU A 78 -27.17 -9.42 -2.95
C GLU A 78 -27.02 -10.65 -3.84
N THR A 79 -26.06 -10.62 -4.76
CA THR A 79 -25.76 -11.70 -5.70
C THR A 79 -24.30 -12.11 -5.63
N ALA A 80 -24.02 -13.33 -6.13
CA ALA A 80 -22.66 -13.80 -6.36
C ALA A 80 -22.62 -14.73 -7.57
N ARG A 81 -21.47 -14.77 -8.25
CA ARG A 81 -21.11 -15.83 -9.19
C ARG A 81 -20.36 -16.93 -8.44
N ILE A 82 -20.82 -18.18 -8.56
CA ILE A 82 -20.11 -19.35 -8.05
C ILE A 82 -19.31 -19.97 -9.20
N LEU A 83 -18.05 -20.27 -8.94
CA LEU A 83 -17.08 -20.81 -9.90
C LEU A 83 -16.59 -22.16 -9.37
N ASP A 84 -17.16 -23.26 -9.86
CA ASP A 84 -16.87 -24.62 -9.40
C ASP A 84 -15.85 -25.38 -10.26
N GLY A 85 -15.12 -24.62 -11.08
CA GLY A 85 -13.95 -25.05 -11.83
C GLY A 85 -13.11 -23.83 -12.22
N THR A 86 -11.93 -24.07 -12.80
CA THR A 86 -11.02 -22.99 -13.21
C THR A 86 -11.72 -22.04 -14.17
N SER A 87 -11.83 -20.78 -13.76
CA SER A 87 -12.57 -19.74 -14.46
C SER A 87 -11.71 -18.51 -14.67
N LYS A 88 -11.88 -17.83 -15.81
CA LYS A 88 -11.02 -16.72 -16.23
C LYS A 88 -11.84 -15.50 -16.63
N TYR A 89 -11.59 -14.37 -15.98
CA TYR A 89 -12.00 -13.06 -16.48
C TYR A 89 -10.89 -12.49 -17.37
N SER A 90 -11.23 -12.08 -18.59
CA SER A 90 -10.29 -11.51 -19.56
C SER A 90 -10.74 -10.11 -19.98
N PHE A 91 -9.88 -9.13 -19.77
CA PHE A 91 -10.15 -7.72 -20.03
C PHE A 91 -9.17 -7.17 -21.07
N SER A 92 -9.68 -6.47 -22.08
CA SER A 92 -8.84 -5.68 -22.99
C SER A 92 -8.33 -4.44 -22.26
N ILE A 93 -7.04 -4.14 -22.40
CA ILE A 93 -6.39 -3.02 -21.70
C ILE A 93 -6.08 -1.93 -22.70
N GLY A 94 -6.74 -0.78 -22.54
CA GLY A 94 -6.58 0.40 -23.38
C GLY A 94 -5.42 1.30 -22.95
N LYS A 95 -5.05 1.27 -21.66
CA LYS A 95 -3.88 2.00 -21.15
C LYS A 95 -2.95 1.04 -20.42
N SER A 96 -1.78 0.75 -20.99
CA SER A 96 -0.72 0.06 -20.25
C SER A 96 -0.30 0.86 -19.01
N GLY A 97 -0.03 0.16 -17.91
CA GLY A 97 0.34 0.78 -16.64
C GLY A 97 -0.40 0.16 -15.47
N ARG A 98 -0.49 0.92 -14.38
CA ARG A 98 -1.02 0.42 -13.12
C ARG A 98 -2.54 0.30 -13.15
N HIS A 99 -3.04 -0.78 -12.57
CA HIS A 99 -4.47 -1.08 -12.45
C HIS A 99 -4.81 -1.51 -11.03
N TRP A 100 -5.94 -1.02 -10.54
CA TRP A 100 -6.57 -1.50 -9.32
C TRP A 100 -7.43 -2.70 -9.68
N ILE A 101 -7.31 -3.76 -8.89
CA ILE A 101 -8.21 -4.90 -8.92
C ILE A 101 -8.89 -4.96 -7.55
N ARG A 102 -10.22 -4.80 -7.51
CA ARG A 102 -10.99 -4.96 -6.27
C ARG A 102 -11.91 -6.17 -6.35
N LEU A 103 -11.80 -7.05 -5.37
CA LEU A 103 -12.60 -8.28 -5.28
C LEU A 103 -13.52 -8.19 -4.06
N TYR A 104 -14.83 -8.28 -4.31
CA TYR A 104 -15.87 -8.16 -3.30
C TYR A 104 -16.37 -9.54 -2.89
N PHE A 105 -16.32 -9.85 -1.60
CA PHE A 105 -16.77 -11.11 -1.05
C PHE A 105 -17.75 -10.89 0.10
N TYR A 106 -18.92 -11.49 0.01
CA TYR A 106 -19.94 -11.56 1.05
C TYR A 106 -20.44 -13.01 1.10
N PRO A 107 -19.96 -13.82 2.06
CA PRO A 107 -20.30 -15.24 2.10
C PRO A 107 -21.74 -15.45 2.60
N PHE A 108 -22.54 -16.19 1.83
CA PHE A 108 -23.86 -16.67 2.23
C PHE A 108 -24.09 -18.13 1.77
N VAL A 109 -25.21 -18.71 2.19
CA VAL A 109 -25.63 -20.05 1.78
C VAL A 109 -26.62 -19.94 0.62
N HIS A 110 -26.36 -20.67 -0.45
CA HIS A 110 -27.24 -20.80 -1.61
C HIS A 110 -27.27 -22.28 -2.05
N ASP A 111 -28.44 -22.91 -1.97
CA ASP A 111 -28.61 -24.35 -2.19
C ASP A 111 -27.59 -25.19 -1.37
N SER A 112 -26.76 -26.00 -2.04
CA SER A 112 -25.69 -26.78 -1.42
C SER A 112 -24.38 -26.00 -1.20
N TYR A 113 -24.27 -24.78 -1.73
CA TYR A 113 -23.06 -23.97 -1.64
C TYR A 113 -23.08 -23.12 -0.38
N ASN A 114 -22.18 -23.43 0.55
CA ASN A 114 -21.90 -22.58 1.71
C ASN A 114 -20.60 -21.80 1.46
N MET A 115 -20.71 -20.54 1.04
CA MET A 115 -19.57 -19.72 0.62
C MET A 115 -18.53 -19.51 1.73
N SER A 116 -18.91 -19.63 3.00
CA SER A 116 -17.95 -19.59 4.12
C SER A 116 -16.99 -20.80 4.16
N LYS A 117 -17.28 -21.85 3.37
CA LYS A 117 -16.42 -23.03 3.20
C LYS A 117 -15.66 -23.03 1.87
N ALA A 118 -15.81 -21.99 1.06
CA ALA A 118 -15.06 -21.85 -0.19
C ALA A 118 -13.56 -21.84 0.08
N ASN A 119 -12.80 -22.44 -0.83
CA ASN A 119 -11.34 -22.48 -0.77
C ASN A 119 -10.77 -22.46 -2.19
N PHE A 120 -10.06 -21.39 -2.54
CA PHE A 120 -9.62 -21.15 -3.91
C PHE A 120 -8.43 -20.20 -3.99
N THR A 121 -7.75 -20.22 -5.12
CA THR A 121 -6.66 -19.32 -5.48
C THR A 121 -7.13 -18.31 -6.53
N VAL A 122 -6.68 -17.06 -6.41
CA VAL A 122 -6.89 -16.01 -7.42
C VAL A 122 -5.55 -15.51 -7.91
N SER A 123 -5.34 -15.53 -9.22
CA SER A 123 -4.15 -14.96 -9.86
C SER A 123 -4.52 -13.89 -10.88
N ALA A 124 -3.65 -12.90 -11.03
CA ALA A 124 -3.69 -11.91 -12.11
C ALA A 124 -2.39 -12.03 -12.91
N GLN A 125 -2.49 -12.57 -14.12
CA GLN A 125 -1.33 -12.95 -14.93
C GLN A 125 -0.32 -13.84 -14.16
N ASN A 126 0.88 -13.30 -13.90
CA ASN A 126 1.99 -13.95 -13.21
C ASN A 126 1.95 -13.75 -11.68
N PHE A 127 1.02 -12.95 -11.16
CA PHE A 127 0.90 -12.71 -9.73
C PHE A 127 -0.18 -13.57 -9.09
N VAL A 128 0.15 -14.19 -7.95
CA VAL A 128 -0.85 -14.84 -7.09
C VAL A 128 -1.35 -13.80 -6.09
N LEU A 129 -2.61 -13.37 -6.25
CA LEU A 129 -3.23 -12.36 -5.40
C LEU A 129 -3.72 -12.97 -4.08
N LEU A 130 -4.38 -14.13 -4.19
CA LEU A 130 -4.94 -14.90 -3.08
C LEU A 130 -4.57 -16.38 -3.24
N SER A 131 -4.15 -17.04 -2.17
CA SER A 131 -3.89 -18.49 -2.14
C SER A 131 -4.67 -19.13 -1.01
N ASP A 132 -5.22 -20.33 -1.27
CA ASP A 132 -6.00 -21.12 -0.31
C ASP A 132 -7.04 -20.27 0.45
N PHE A 133 -7.67 -19.36 -0.28
CA PHE A 133 -8.46 -18.29 0.29
C PHE A 133 -9.89 -18.76 0.56
N GLY A 134 -10.35 -18.46 1.76
CA GLY A 134 -11.75 -18.54 2.18
C GLY A 134 -12.04 -17.40 3.15
N THR A 135 -13.32 -17.02 3.26
CA THR A 135 -13.74 -15.99 4.21
C THR A 135 -15.07 -16.33 4.85
N ALA A 136 -15.18 -16.06 6.15
CA ALA A 136 -16.43 -16.17 6.91
C ALA A 136 -17.14 -14.81 7.08
N THR A 137 -16.49 -13.71 6.71
CA THR A 137 -17.00 -12.34 6.85
C THR A 137 -17.00 -11.62 5.51
N ASN A 138 -17.76 -10.53 5.42
CA ASN A 138 -17.72 -9.65 4.26
C ASN A 138 -16.38 -8.89 4.20
N LEU A 139 -15.79 -8.80 3.01
CA LEU A 139 -14.54 -8.08 2.80
C LEU A 139 -14.37 -7.66 1.35
N VAL A 140 -13.55 -6.62 1.16
CA VAL A 140 -13.04 -6.19 -0.15
C VAL A 140 -11.53 -6.36 -0.14
N LYS A 141 -10.98 -7.07 -1.13
CA LYS A 141 -9.53 -7.12 -1.36
C LYS A 141 -9.17 -6.15 -2.47
N GLU A 142 -8.26 -5.22 -2.21
CA GLU A 142 -7.75 -4.28 -3.20
C GLU A 142 -6.30 -4.60 -3.51
N PHE A 143 -6.01 -4.76 -4.80
CA PHE A 143 -4.69 -5.02 -5.33
C PHE A 143 -4.31 -3.97 -6.36
N SER A 144 -3.02 -3.70 -6.49
CA SER A 144 -2.46 -2.86 -7.54
C SER A 144 -1.42 -3.65 -8.32
N VAL A 145 -1.65 -3.83 -9.62
CA VAL A 145 -0.75 -4.57 -10.50
C VAL A 145 -0.36 -3.70 -11.69
N ASN A 146 0.87 -3.87 -12.17
CA ASN A 146 1.31 -3.22 -13.40
C ASN A 146 1.00 -4.13 -14.59
N VAL A 147 0.26 -3.60 -15.56
CA VAL A 147 -0.21 -4.35 -16.74
C VAL A 147 0.43 -3.75 -17.98
N THR A 148 1.36 -4.49 -18.58
CA THR A 148 2.09 -4.06 -19.78
C THR A 148 1.57 -4.71 -21.06
N SER A 149 0.68 -5.69 -20.94
CA SER A 149 0.02 -6.37 -22.07
C SER A 149 -1.31 -5.71 -22.44
N ASP A 150 -1.77 -5.94 -23.67
CA ASP A 150 -3.09 -5.49 -24.16
C ASP A 150 -4.27 -6.25 -23.52
N THR A 151 -3.99 -7.21 -22.64
CA THR A 151 -5.00 -8.01 -21.97
C THR A 151 -4.59 -8.32 -20.54
N LEU A 152 -5.52 -8.18 -19.61
CA LEU A 152 -5.41 -8.64 -18.22
C LEU A 152 -6.30 -9.86 -18.02
N VAL A 153 -5.71 -10.95 -17.52
CA VAL A 153 -6.46 -12.17 -17.19
C VAL A 153 -6.42 -12.42 -15.69
N ILE A 154 -7.59 -12.49 -15.07
CA ILE A 154 -7.78 -12.86 -13.67
C ILE A 154 -8.34 -14.28 -13.62
N THR A 155 -7.63 -15.20 -12.99
CA THR A 155 -7.99 -16.62 -12.94
C THR A 155 -8.38 -17.01 -11.52
N PHE A 156 -9.58 -17.61 -11.39
CA PHE A 156 -10.07 -18.22 -10.16
C PHE A 156 -9.90 -19.73 -10.28
N THR A 157 -9.18 -20.33 -9.33
CA THR A 157 -8.88 -21.77 -9.30
C THR A 157 -9.31 -22.37 -7.97
N PRO A 158 -10.49 -23.01 -7.90
CA PRO A 158 -10.91 -23.73 -6.71
C PRO A 158 -9.97 -24.88 -6.36
N VAL A 159 -9.78 -25.13 -5.07
CA VAL A 159 -9.13 -26.35 -4.58
C VAL A 159 -10.04 -27.55 -4.88
N SER A 160 -9.46 -28.75 -5.03
CA SER A 160 -10.22 -29.99 -5.26
C SER A 160 -11.38 -30.16 -4.27
N ASN A 161 -12.57 -30.48 -4.78
CA ASN A 161 -13.83 -30.60 -4.03
C ASN A 161 -14.27 -29.30 -3.31
N SER A 162 -13.82 -28.15 -3.80
CA SER A 162 -14.24 -26.83 -3.35
C SER A 162 -14.76 -26.00 -4.53
N PHE A 163 -15.05 -24.73 -4.28
CA PHE A 163 -15.49 -23.75 -5.26
C PHE A 163 -14.95 -22.36 -4.89
N ALA A 164 -14.95 -21.46 -5.86
CA ALA A 164 -14.74 -20.03 -5.64
C ALA A 164 -16.08 -19.28 -5.76
N PHE A 165 -16.13 -18.08 -5.20
CA PHE A 165 -17.26 -17.19 -5.38
C PHE A 165 -16.79 -15.75 -5.43
N LEU A 166 -17.58 -14.88 -6.05
CA LEU A 166 -17.31 -13.45 -6.13
C LEU A 166 -18.64 -12.70 -6.22
N ASN A 167 -18.78 -11.60 -5.47
CA ASN A 167 -19.97 -10.77 -5.47
C ASN A 167 -19.85 -9.60 -6.46
N ALA A 168 -18.68 -8.98 -6.54
CA ALA A 168 -18.38 -7.95 -7.52
C ALA A 168 -16.89 -7.90 -7.84
N LEU A 169 -16.56 -7.34 -9.00
CA LEU A 169 -15.21 -7.19 -9.52
C LEU A 169 -15.02 -5.78 -10.08
N GLU A 170 -13.93 -5.13 -9.65
CA GLU A 170 -13.45 -3.91 -10.29
C GLU A 170 -12.08 -4.15 -10.91
N VAL A 171 -11.90 -3.67 -12.15
CA VAL A 171 -10.60 -3.52 -12.81
C VAL A 171 -10.54 -2.12 -13.39
N VAL A 172 -9.71 -1.27 -12.78
CA VAL A 172 -9.70 0.16 -13.06
C VAL A 172 -8.26 0.64 -13.31
N SER A 173 -7.99 1.24 -14.46
CA SER A 173 -6.73 1.93 -14.75
C SER A 173 -6.59 3.20 -13.92
N VAL A 174 -5.37 3.67 -13.72
CA VAL A 174 -5.09 4.83 -12.86
C VAL A 174 -3.95 5.71 -13.39
N PRO A 175 -3.73 6.88 -12.78
CA PRO A 175 -2.50 7.64 -12.98
C PRO A 175 -1.24 6.87 -12.58
N ASP A 176 -0.21 6.95 -13.43
CA ASP A 176 1.09 6.31 -13.18
C ASP A 176 1.83 6.99 -12.02
N GLU A 177 1.51 8.25 -11.75
CA GLU A 177 2.10 9.08 -10.70
C GLU A 177 1.78 8.59 -9.29
N ILE A 178 0.77 7.72 -9.12
CA ILE A 178 0.36 7.27 -7.79
C ILE A 178 1.40 6.35 -7.17
N ILE A 179 2.16 5.57 -7.93
CA ILE A 179 3.25 4.74 -7.41
C ILE A 179 4.46 4.98 -8.29
N THR A 180 5.49 5.62 -7.74
CA THR A 180 6.77 5.81 -8.42
C THR A 180 7.59 4.52 -8.40
N ASP A 181 8.65 4.44 -9.21
CA ASP A 181 9.48 3.22 -9.28
C ASP A 181 10.44 3.06 -8.10
N ASP A 182 10.53 4.08 -7.25
CA ASP A 182 11.44 4.14 -6.14
C ASP A 182 10.78 4.50 -4.81
N ALA A 183 11.46 4.10 -3.73
CA ALA A 183 11.08 4.39 -2.36
C ALA A 183 12.34 4.41 -1.48
N GLY A 184 12.27 5.00 -0.29
CA GLY A 184 13.32 4.89 0.71
C GLY A 184 13.39 3.49 1.32
N THR A 185 14.55 3.05 1.78
CA THR A 185 14.69 1.92 2.70
C THR A 185 15.42 2.39 3.94
N TYR A 186 15.13 1.79 5.09
CA TYR A 186 15.73 2.21 6.38
C TYR A 186 16.56 1.10 7.05
N SER A 187 16.51 -0.13 6.53
CA SER A 187 17.29 -1.25 7.05
C SER A 187 17.63 -2.25 5.93
N PRO A 188 18.76 -2.09 5.21
CA PRO A 188 19.72 -0.98 5.33
C PRO A 188 19.15 0.35 4.77
N ASN A 189 19.73 1.47 5.20
CA ASN A 189 19.39 2.78 4.67
C ASN A 189 19.78 2.86 3.18
N GLY A 190 18.86 3.31 2.32
CA GLY A 190 19.06 3.35 0.88
C GLY A 190 17.79 3.66 0.09
N ARG A 191 17.77 3.15 -1.15
CA ARG A 191 16.64 3.29 -2.07
C ARG A 191 16.22 1.91 -2.56
N PHE A 192 14.92 1.66 -2.55
CA PHE A 192 14.31 0.58 -3.32
C PHE A 192 14.12 1.05 -4.76
N GLN A 193 14.29 0.16 -5.73
CA GLN A 193 14.09 0.40 -7.17
C GLN A 193 13.28 -0.75 -7.75
N GLY A 194 12.47 -0.48 -8.77
CA GLY A 194 11.62 -1.50 -9.40
C GLY A 194 10.26 -1.66 -8.71
N LEU A 195 9.78 -0.67 -7.96
CA LEU A 195 8.46 -0.72 -7.32
C LEU A 195 7.33 -0.81 -8.35
N LEU A 196 7.52 -0.29 -9.57
CA LEU A 196 6.57 -0.44 -10.67
C LEU A 196 6.38 -1.88 -11.11
N SER A 197 7.37 -2.75 -10.89
CA SER A 197 7.28 -4.17 -11.22
C SER A 197 6.55 -5.01 -10.17
N GLN A 198 6.27 -4.43 -9.00
CA GLN A 198 5.66 -5.16 -7.88
C GLN A 198 4.14 -5.09 -7.94
N ALA A 199 3.50 -6.22 -7.64
CA ALA A 199 2.11 -6.29 -7.25
C ALA A 199 1.98 -5.91 -5.78
N LEU A 200 0.96 -5.10 -5.48
CA LEU A 200 0.70 -4.58 -4.15
C LEU A 200 -0.69 -4.99 -3.68
N GLU A 201 -0.86 -5.26 -2.39
CA GLU A 201 -2.14 -5.44 -1.73
C GLU A 201 -2.32 -4.34 -0.69
N THR A 202 -3.42 -3.59 -0.75
CA THR A 202 -3.72 -2.57 0.26
C THR A 202 -4.10 -3.25 1.58
N VAL A 203 -3.28 -3.06 2.62
CA VAL A 203 -3.52 -3.58 3.98
C VAL A 203 -4.24 -2.54 4.83
N ALA A 204 -3.78 -1.29 4.75
CA ALA A 204 -4.40 -0.18 5.46
C ALA A 204 -4.34 1.10 4.63
N ARG A 205 -5.39 1.91 4.74
CA ARG A 205 -5.47 3.27 4.18
C ARG A 205 -6.22 4.14 5.17
N VAL A 206 -5.51 5.07 5.78
CA VAL A 206 -5.93 5.70 7.04
C VAL A 206 -5.93 7.21 6.92
N ASN A 207 -7.05 7.83 7.28
CA ASN A 207 -7.18 9.27 7.45
C ASN A 207 -6.90 9.63 8.92
N MET A 208 -5.78 10.31 9.19
CA MET A 208 -5.33 10.56 10.56
C MET A 208 -6.09 11.73 11.17
N GLY A 209 -6.70 11.52 12.33
CA GLY A 209 -7.40 12.55 13.10
C GLY A 209 -8.72 13.01 12.49
N GLY A 210 -9.04 12.52 11.28
CA GLY A 210 -10.24 12.85 10.51
C GLY A 210 -11.29 11.73 10.49
N PRO A 211 -12.48 12.02 9.93
CA PRO A 211 -13.52 11.02 9.72
C PRO A 211 -13.19 10.11 8.52
N THR A 212 -14.01 9.08 8.32
CA THR A 212 -13.94 8.24 7.13
C THR A 212 -14.08 9.09 5.86
N VAL A 213 -13.15 8.92 4.92
CA VAL A 213 -13.32 9.43 3.55
C VAL A 213 -13.88 8.28 2.72
N SER A 214 -15.15 8.41 2.32
CA SER A 214 -15.82 7.42 1.47
C SER A 214 -15.30 7.48 0.03
N PHE A 215 -15.56 6.41 -0.74
CA PHE A 215 -15.19 6.34 -2.15
C PHE A 215 -15.76 7.50 -2.99
N GLU A 216 -16.91 8.10 -2.61
CA GLU A 216 -17.51 9.24 -3.31
C GLU A 216 -16.69 10.54 -3.15
N ASN A 217 -15.89 10.62 -2.08
CA ASN A 217 -15.08 11.79 -1.75
C ASN A 217 -13.58 11.58 -2.05
N ASP A 218 -13.22 10.45 -2.66
CA ASP A 218 -11.86 10.16 -3.14
C ASP A 218 -11.85 10.14 -4.68
N THR A 219 -10.79 10.66 -5.29
CA THR A 219 -10.72 10.77 -6.75
C THR A 219 -10.56 9.43 -7.48
N LEU A 220 -10.20 8.35 -6.75
CA LEU A 220 -9.94 7.01 -7.26
C LEU A 220 -10.84 5.95 -6.59
N TRP A 221 -11.93 6.39 -5.98
CA TRP A 221 -12.89 5.54 -5.27
C TRP A 221 -12.28 4.70 -4.14
N ARG A 222 -11.20 5.20 -3.52
CA ARG A 222 -10.61 4.56 -2.33
C ARG A 222 -11.37 4.99 -1.09
N THR A 223 -11.38 4.12 -0.09
CA THR A 223 -11.89 4.45 1.24
C THR A 223 -10.73 4.66 2.21
N TRP A 224 -10.74 5.77 2.95
CA TRP A 224 -9.78 6.06 4.02
C TRP A 224 -10.48 5.94 5.37
N VAL A 225 -10.02 5.02 6.22
CA VAL A 225 -10.63 4.78 7.54
C VAL A 225 -10.01 5.69 8.62
N PRO A 226 -10.74 6.07 9.68
CA PRO A 226 -10.16 6.83 10.80
C PRO A 226 -9.06 6.05 11.51
N ASP A 227 -8.09 6.76 12.06
CA ASP A 227 -6.92 6.17 12.71
C ASP A 227 -7.16 5.65 14.13
N ARG A 228 -8.25 6.08 14.77
CA ARG A 228 -8.54 5.84 16.19
C ARG A 228 -8.42 4.38 16.65
N SER A 229 -8.83 3.42 15.82
CA SER A 229 -8.77 1.99 16.16
C SER A 229 -7.35 1.42 16.13
N PHE A 230 -6.40 2.12 15.52
CA PHE A 230 -5.01 1.68 15.40
C PHE A 230 -4.09 2.33 16.44
N ILE A 231 -4.52 3.41 17.10
CA ILE A 231 -3.72 4.12 18.11
C ILE A 231 -3.51 3.23 19.34
N VAL A 232 -2.26 3.05 19.75
CA VAL A 232 -1.90 2.25 20.93
C VAL A 232 -2.26 2.95 22.24
N GLN A 233 -1.95 4.25 22.35
CA GLN A 233 -2.24 5.08 23.53
C GLN A 233 -2.97 6.36 23.12
N THR A 234 -4.30 6.34 23.27
CA THR A 234 -5.15 7.43 22.78
C THR A 234 -4.96 8.76 23.52
N ASN A 235 -4.50 8.74 24.77
CA ASN A 235 -4.22 9.95 25.56
C ASN A 235 -2.99 10.74 25.08
N LEU A 236 -2.09 10.09 24.33
CA LEU A 236 -0.90 10.72 23.76
C LEU A 236 -1.18 11.42 22.41
N ALA A 237 -2.37 11.23 21.85
CA ALA A 237 -2.75 11.75 20.55
C ALA A 237 -3.80 12.86 20.67
N ALA A 238 -3.69 13.89 19.83
CA ALA A 238 -4.69 14.93 19.67
C ALA A 238 -5.01 15.11 18.17
N ASN A 239 -6.25 15.46 17.85
CA ASN A 239 -6.67 15.64 16.46
C ASN A 239 -6.71 17.13 16.11
N VAL A 240 -6.33 17.46 14.88
CA VAL A 240 -6.41 18.81 14.33
C VAL A 240 -6.95 18.78 12.90
N SER A 241 -7.65 19.83 12.51
CA SER A 241 -8.21 19.94 11.15
C SER A 241 -8.15 21.37 10.64
N ASN A 242 -7.74 21.52 9.38
CA ASN A 242 -7.76 22.76 8.63
C ASN A 242 -7.73 22.47 7.11
N ILE A 243 -8.81 21.86 6.62
CA ILE A 243 -8.93 21.41 5.22
C ILE A 243 -8.73 22.55 4.20
N ARG A 244 -9.10 23.79 4.56
CA ARG A 244 -8.97 24.96 3.67
C ARG A 244 -7.52 25.43 3.49
N ALA A 245 -6.62 25.05 4.39
CA ALA A 245 -5.21 25.45 4.29
C ALA A 245 -4.42 24.60 3.30
N VAL A 246 -4.90 23.39 2.96
CA VAL A 246 -4.19 22.44 2.12
C VAL A 246 -3.83 23.07 0.78
N ASN A 247 -2.55 23.01 0.45
CA ASN A 247 -1.99 23.54 -0.79
C ASN A 247 -1.28 22.42 -1.57
N TYR A 248 -1.75 22.15 -2.79
CA TYR A 248 -1.08 21.23 -3.71
C TYR A 248 -0.11 22.03 -4.57
N VAL A 249 1.18 21.77 -4.38
CA VAL A 249 2.26 22.47 -5.08
C VAL A 249 2.94 21.56 -6.09
N LYS A 250 3.53 22.16 -7.13
CA LYS A 250 4.33 21.42 -8.12
C LYS A 250 5.48 20.70 -7.42
N GLY A 251 5.63 19.40 -7.68
CA GLY A 251 6.64 18.55 -7.05
C GLY A 251 6.24 17.99 -5.68
N GLY A 252 5.08 18.38 -5.14
CA GLY A 252 4.46 17.76 -3.99
C GLY A 252 3.43 16.70 -4.38
N ALA A 253 2.52 16.40 -3.45
CA ALA A 253 1.40 15.52 -3.71
C ALA A 253 0.37 16.16 -4.66
N THR A 254 -0.52 15.34 -5.22
CA THR A 254 -1.67 15.76 -6.03
C THR A 254 -2.97 15.28 -5.38
N PRO A 255 -4.14 15.81 -5.79
CA PRO A 255 -5.43 15.30 -5.32
C PRO A 255 -5.65 13.81 -5.60
N ASP A 256 -5.00 13.25 -6.64
CA ASP A 256 -5.07 11.82 -6.97
C ASP A 256 -4.25 10.96 -6.01
N ILE A 257 -3.16 11.49 -5.47
CA ILE A 257 -2.36 10.80 -4.45
C ILE A 257 -3.18 10.67 -3.15
N ALA A 258 -3.75 11.76 -2.65
CA ALA A 258 -4.76 11.72 -1.60
C ALA A 258 -5.60 13.01 -1.60
N PRO A 259 -6.89 12.94 -1.23
CA PRO A 259 -7.78 14.08 -1.27
C PRO A 259 -7.45 15.12 -0.19
N ASN A 260 -7.96 16.34 -0.37
CA ASN A 260 -7.71 17.46 0.53
C ASN A 260 -8.21 17.18 1.95
N THR A 261 -9.22 16.32 2.10
CA THR A 261 -9.75 15.90 3.40
C THR A 261 -8.75 15.05 4.18
N VAL A 262 -7.82 14.35 3.52
CA VAL A 262 -6.74 13.60 4.18
C VAL A 262 -5.63 14.55 4.62
N TYR A 263 -5.11 15.38 3.70
CA TYR A 263 -4.09 16.37 4.05
C TYR A 263 -4.59 17.45 5.01
N GLY A 264 -5.90 17.68 5.05
CA GLY A 264 -6.57 18.69 5.86
C GLY A 264 -6.88 18.27 7.29
N THR A 265 -6.62 17.01 7.65
CA THR A 265 -6.74 16.50 9.02
C THR A 265 -5.41 15.87 9.43
N ALA A 266 -5.12 15.89 10.72
CA ALA A 266 -3.95 15.21 11.25
C ALA A 266 -4.19 14.72 12.68
N THR A 267 -3.49 13.65 13.03
CA THR A 267 -3.23 13.30 14.42
C THR A 267 -1.86 13.83 14.79
N LYS A 268 -1.78 14.48 15.95
CA LYS A 268 -0.56 15.10 16.48
C LYS A 268 -0.24 14.67 17.90
N MET A 269 0.96 15.01 18.37
CA MET A 269 1.33 14.80 19.77
C MET A 269 0.43 15.63 20.70
N ASN A 270 -0.09 14.98 21.73
CA ASN A 270 -0.83 15.65 22.80
C ASN A 270 0.14 16.12 23.90
N SER A 271 1.03 17.05 23.56
CA SER A 271 2.06 17.55 24.48
C SER A 271 1.51 18.45 25.60
N ALA A 272 0.22 18.81 25.57
CA ALA A 272 -0.44 19.67 26.56
C ALA A 272 0.33 20.96 26.90
N ASP A 273 0.95 21.57 25.89
CA ASP A 273 1.82 22.76 26.01
C ASP A 273 3.08 22.57 26.91
N ASP A 274 3.48 21.32 27.20
CA ASP A 274 4.71 20.98 27.94
C ASP A 274 5.94 20.89 27.00
N PRO A 275 6.92 21.81 27.11
CA PRO A 275 8.12 21.82 26.29
C PRO A 275 9.09 20.66 26.60
N ASN A 276 8.84 19.88 27.66
CA ASN A 276 9.64 18.70 28.02
C ASN A 276 9.01 17.38 27.55
N SER A 277 7.90 17.44 26.81
CA SER A 277 7.22 16.26 26.29
C SER A 277 8.18 15.38 25.47
N ASN A 278 8.33 14.13 25.89
CA ASN A 278 9.22 13.17 25.24
C ASN A 278 8.54 11.80 25.12
N PHE A 279 7.58 11.69 24.21
CA PHE A 279 6.88 10.46 23.90
C PHE A 279 6.54 10.41 22.41
N ASN A 280 6.25 9.20 21.91
CA ASN A 280 5.79 9.01 20.55
C ASN A 280 4.28 8.74 20.54
N VAL A 281 3.60 9.20 19.48
CA VAL A 281 2.28 8.71 19.11
C VAL A 281 2.47 7.51 18.19
N THR A 282 1.88 6.37 18.55
CA THR A 282 2.11 5.10 17.86
C THR A 282 0.78 4.49 17.40
N TRP A 283 0.76 4.03 16.16
CA TRP A 283 -0.27 3.19 15.58
C TRP A 283 0.27 1.77 15.35
N GLU A 284 -0.57 0.76 15.55
CA GLU A 284 -0.23 -0.65 15.36
C GLU A 284 -1.17 -1.30 14.33
N PHE A 285 -0.58 -1.96 13.34
CA PHE A 285 -1.28 -2.61 12.25
C PHE A 285 -0.96 -4.10 12.21
N SER A 286 -1.97 -4.93 11.95
CA SER A 286 -1.77 -6.36 11.67
C SER A 286 -1.24 -6.54 10.25
N VAL A 287 -0.15 -7.28 10.12
CA VAL A 287 0.53 -7.57 8.85
C VAL A 287 0.94 -9.04 8.81
N ASP A 288 1.19 -9.56 7.61
CA ASP A 288 1.67 -10.92 7.42
C ASP A 288 3.21 -10.98 7.51
N PRO A 289 3.77 -11.84 8.39
CA PRO A 289 5.20 -12.06 8.45
C PRO A 289 5.76 -12.59 7.13
N GLY A 290 7.03 -12.29 6.88
CA GLY A 290 7.78 -12.71 5.70
C GLY A 290 7.64 -11.77 4.50
N PHE A 291 6.71 -10.81 4.50
CA PHE A 291 6.55 -9.87 3.40
C PHE A 291 7.29 -8.56 3.64
N GLN A 292 7.56 -7.83 2.56
CA GLN A 292 7.92 -6.41 2.61
C GLN A 292 6.66 -5.58 2.41
N TYR A 293 6.67 -4.37 2.96
CA TYR A 293 5.56 -3.44 2.88
C TYR A 293 6.05 -2.09 2.35
N LEU A 294 5.32 -1.53 1.40
CA LEU A 294 5.39 -0.12 1.06
C LEU A 294 4.54 0.64 2.08
N VAL A 295 5.18 1.51 2.85
CA VAL A 295 4.55 2.42 3.81
C VAL A 295 4.65 3.83 3.23
N ARG A 296 3.50 4.39 2.88
CA ARG A 296 3.39 5.76 2.41
C ARG A 296 2.85 6.65 3.52
N PHE A 297 3.63 7.65 3.89
CA PHE A 297 3.22 8.69 4.81
C PHE A 297 2.68 9.89 4.05
N HIS A 298 1.58 10.47 4.50
CA HIS A 298 1.06 11.73 3.98
C HIS A 298 1.23 12.82 5.03
N PHE A 299 1.82 13.94 4.61
CA PHE A 299 2.14 15.07 5.46
C PHE A 299 1.62 16.37 4.86
N CYS A 300 1.11 17.25 5.72
CA CYS A 300 0.73 18.61 5.40
C CYS A 300 0.73 19.40 6.71
N ASP A 301 1.65 20.37 6.83
CA ASP A 301 1.74 21.20 8.03
C ASP A 301 0.57 22.19 8.10
N ILE A 302 -0.50 21.76 8.76
CA ILE A 302 -1.71 22.54 9.01
C ILE A 302 -1.72 23.20 10.40
N VAL A 303 -0.64 23.08 11.17
CA VAL A 303 -0.54 23.57 12.56
C VAL A 303 0.37 24.79 12.69
N SER A 304 1.44 24.86 11.90
CA SER A 304 2.39 25.96 11.94
C SER A 304 1.81 27.25 11.37
N LYS A 305 2.18 28.38 11.97
CA LYS A 305 1.81 29.73 11.50
C LYS A 305 2.89 30.35 10.61
N SER A 306 4.09 29.79 10.64
CA SER A 306 5.26 30.25 9.90
C SER A 306 6.16 29.06 9.58
N LEU A 307 7.06 29.22 8.60
CA LEU A 307 8.00 28.17 8.22
C LEU A 307 8.96 27.85 9.38
N ASN A 308 9.55 26.65 9.34
CA ASN A 308 10.57 26.22 10.30
C ASN A 308 10.09 26.22 11.77
N GLN A 309 8.82 25.91 12.03
CA GLN A 309 8.25 25.83 13.39
C GLN A 309 8.06 24.39 13.89
N LEU A 310 7.95 23.44 12.98
CA LEU A 310 7.65 22.05 13.30
C LEU A 310 8.76 21.15 12.74
N TYR A 311 9.51 20.53 13.64
CA TYR A 311 10.47 19.48 13.33
C TYR A 311 10.11 18.25 14.14
N PHE A 312 10.08 17.09 13.51
CA PHE A 312 9.70 15.85 14.18
C PHE A 312 10.32 14.63 13.53
N ASN A 313 10.31 13.52 14.26
CA ASN A 313 10.85 12.25 13.82
C ASN A 313 9.72 11.30 13.43
N VAL A 314 9.94 10.52 12.38
CA VAL A 314 9.02 9.49 11.89
C VAL A 314 9.69 8.13 12.01
N TYR A 315 8.94 7.16 12.52
CA TYR A 315 9.44 5.83 12.84
C TYR A 315 8.60 4.75 12.18
N ILE A 316 9.29 3.71 11.71
CA ILE A 316 8.71 2.40 11.45
C ILE A 316 9.35 1.41 12.43
N ASP A 317 8.52 0.75 13.22
CA ASP A 317 8.89 0.00 14.42
C ASP A 317 9.81 0.82 15.34
N THR A 318 11.06 0.40 15.51
CA THR A 318 12.06 1.10 16.33
C THR A 318 13.01 1.95 15.51
N SER A 319 12.90 1.92 14.17
CA SER A 319 13.82 2.59 13.27
C SER A 319 13.30 3.97 12.89
N ILE A 320 14.16 4.98 12.98
CA ILE A 320 13.89 6.30 12.44
C ILE A 320 13.98 6.24 10.91
N VAL A 321 12.89 6.57 10.22
CA VAL A 321 12.82 6.55 8.75
C VAL A 321 12.98 7.95 8.16
N VAL A 322 12.51 8.96 8.88
CA VAL A 322 12.76 10.37 8.61
C VAL A 322 13.13 11.03 9.92
N GLY A 323 14.34 11.60 9.99
CA GLY A 323 14.81 12.38 11.14
C GLY A 323 14.65 13.87 10.93
N ASP A 324 14.27 14.58 11.99
CA ASP A 324 14.15 16.03 12.07
C ASP A 324 13.41 16.63 10.87
N LEU A 325 12.29 15.99 10.48
CA LEU A 325 11.48 16.35 9.33
C LEU A 325 10.94 17.77 9.46
N ASP A 326 11.36 18.62 8.54
CA ASP A 326 10.81 19.95 8.31
C ASP A 326 10.19 20.03 6.92
N LEU A 327 8.86 19.99 6.86
CA LEU A 327 8.12 20.01 5.59
C LEU A 327 8.36 21.28 4.77
N SER A 328 8.74 22.40 5.41
CA SER A 328 9.01 23.66 4.70
C SER A 328 10.26 23.59 3.81
N SER A 329 11.22 22.72 4.17
CA SER A 329 12.45 22.52 3.42
C SER A 329 12.25 21.69 2.14
N TYR A 330 11.25 20.82 2.09
CA TYR A 330 10.99 19.92 0.96
C TYR A 330 10.17 20.58 -0.15
N LEU A 331 9.30 21.56 0.18
CA LEU A 331 8.30 22.11 -0.75
C LEU A 331 8.39 23.63 -0.93
N VAL A 332 9.60 24.10 -1.22
CA VAL A 332 9.88 25.49 -1.65
C VAL A 332 9.29 26.53 -0.69
N ASN A 333 9.49 26.36 0.62
CA ASN A 333 9.07 27.34 1.63
C ASN A 333 7.57 27.68 1.62
N THR A 334 6.71 26.69 1.31
CA THR A 334 5.26 26.87 1.27
C THR A 334 4.59 26.25 2.50
N LEU A 335 3.72 27.02 3.18
CA LEU A 335 2.90 26.52 4.30
C LEU A 335 1.82 25.56 3.82
N ALA A 336 1.47 24.58 4.65
CA ALA A 336 0.42 23.60 4.39
C ALA A 336 0.53 22.94 3.00
N ALA A 337 1.76 22.74 2.53
CA ALA A 337 2.03 22.08 1.27
C ALA A 337 1.88 20.56 1.44
N ALA A 338 1.06 19.93 0.61
CA ALA A 338 0.81 18.49 0.66
C ALA A 338 2.03 17.71 0.14
N TYR A 339 2.53 16.80 0.96
CA TYR A 339 3.71 15.97 0.70
C TYR A 339 3.42 14.50 1.00
N TYR A 340 4.11 13.59 0.34
CA TYR A 340 4.12 12.18 0.72
C TYR A 340 5.55 11.63 0.71
N ALA A 341 5.80 10.61 1.51
CA ALA A 341 7.08 9.92 1.57
C ALA A 341 6.86 8.41 1.60
N ASP A 342 7.59 7.70 0.75
CA ASP A 342 7.48 6.26 0.58
C ASP A 342 8.69 5.53 1.15
N TYR A 343 8.42 4.51 1.96
CA TYR A 343 9.42 3.63 2.52
C TYR A 343 9.06 2.17 2.33
N VAL A 344 10.02 1.36 1.93
CA VAL A 344 9.91 -0.09 1.88
C VAL A 344 10.55 -0.68 3.14
N THR A 345 9.78 -1.52 3.84
CA THR A 345 10.27 -2.24 5.02
C THR A 345 11.22 -3.37 4.60
N PRO A 346 12.15 -3.79 5.47
CA PRO A 346 12.73 -5.13 5.34
C PRO A 346 11.62 -6.19 5.46
N LEU A 347 11.96 -7.46 5.18
CA LEU A 347 11.05 -8.58 5.42
C LEU A 347 10.59 -8.56 6.89
N THR A 348 9.29 -8.37 7.11
CA THR A 348 8.75 -8.24 8.47
C THR A 348 8.75 -9.59 9.16
N ALA A 349 9.42 -9.72 10.30
CA ALA A 349 9.40 -10.97 11.09
C ALA A 349 8.19 -11.09 12.02
N SER A 350 7.56 -9.96 12.35
CA SER A 350 6.42 -9.83 13.26
C SER A 350 5.10 -9.83 12.48
N SER A 351 4.00 -10.24 13.13
CA SER A 351 2.64 -10.06 12.59
C SER A 351 2.06 -8.66 12.85
N LYS A 352 2.91 -7.76 13.34
CA LYS A 352 2.57 -6.38 13.69
C LYS A 352 3.61 -5.45 13.11
N LEU A 353 3.14 -4.36 12.51
CA LEU A 353 3.94 -3.23 12.06
C LEU A 353 3.52 -2.00 12.86
N ARG A 354 4.47 -1.31 13.48
CA ARG A 354 4.20 -0.06 14.20
C ARG A 354 4.68 1.12 13.40
N VAL A 355 3.86 2.15 13.35
CA VAL A 355 4.24 3.46 12.81
C VAL A 355 4.15 4.46 13.95
N SER A 356 5.15 5.33 14.09
CA SER A 356 5.13 6.36 15.11
C SER A 356 5.62 7.71 14.61
N ILE A 357 5.14 8.76 15.26
CA ILE A 357 5.69 10.11 15.18
C ILE A 357 6.12 10.56 16.57
N GLY A 358 7.19 11.34 16.66
CA GLY A 358 7.74 11.79 17.93
C GLY A 358 8.54 13.08 17.80
N PRO A 359 8.97 13.67 18.92
CA PRO A 359 9.65 14.96 18.91
C PRO A 359 10.99 14.86 18.18
N SER A 360 11.40 15.98 17.57
CA SER A 360 12.73 16.13 16.97
C SER A 360 13.83 16.04 18.04
N THR A 361 15.02 15.62 17.60
CA THR A 361 16.25 15.65 18.42
C THR A 361 16.98 16.99 18.35
N THR A 362 16.47 17.95 17.58
CA THR A 362 17.05 19.28 17.40
C THR A 362 16.86 20.14 18.64
N ILE A 363 17.89 20.90 19.00
CA ILE A 363 17.90 21.78 20.17
C ILE A 363 16.93 22.96 19.94
N ASN A 364 16.20 23.35 20.99
CA ASN A 364 15.25 24.49 20.99
C ASN A 364 14.05 24.34 20.04
N VAL A 365 13.71 23.12 19.62
CA VAL A 365 12.45 22.83 18.93
C VAL A 365 11.39 22.43 19.96
N TYR A 366 10.19 22.98 19.82
CA TYR A 366 9.06 22.58 20.65
C TYR A 366 8.60 21.16 20.28
N PRO A 367 8.41 20.24 21.26
CA PRO A 367 8.03 18.86 20.98
C PRO A 367 6.58 18.75 20.49
N ASP A 368 6.42 18.66 19.17
CA ASP A 368 5.17 18.29 18.51
C ASP A 368 5.53 17.47 17.27
N ALA A 369 4.57 16.72 16.74
CA ALA A 369 4.72 15.92 15.53
C ALA A 369 3.34 15.68 14.94
N ILE A 370 3.24 15.56 13.61
CA ILE A 370 1.97 15.33 12.91
C ILE A 370 2.05 14.18 11.91
N LEU A 371 0.91 13.54 11.66
CA LEU A 371 0.69 12.67 10.50
C LEU A 371 -0.72 12.91 9.99
N ASN A 372 -0.88 13.09 8.67
CA ASN A 372 -2.15 13.44 8.05
C ASN A 372 -2.85 12.22 7.42
N GLY A 373 -2.05 11.30 6.87
CA GLY A 373 -2.56 10.05 6.30
C GLY A 373 -1.48 8.98 6.24
N LEU A 374 -1.91 7.72 6.09
CA LEU A 374 -1.01 6.58 5.98
C LEU A 374 -1.60 5.51 5.07
N GLU A 375 -0.79 4.99 4.16
CA GLU A 375 -1.10 3.78 3.41
C GLU A 375 -0.05 2.71 3.70
N ILE A 376 -0.49 1.47 3.89
CA ILE A 376 0.37 0.29 4.05
C ILE A 376 -0.04 -0.70 2.97
N LEU A 377 0.87 -0.99 2.05
CA LEU A 377 0.66 -1.91 0.95
C LEU A 377 1.66 -3.07 1.05
N LYS A 378 1.15 -4.29 1.14
CA LYS A 378 1.99 -5.50 1.09
C LYS A 378 2.55 -5.67 -0.31
N MET A 379 3.84 -5.94 -0.44
CA MET A 379 4.50 -6.23 -1.71
C MET A 379 4.55 -7.74 -1.96
N ASN A 380 4.44 -8.16 -3.22
CA ASN A 380 4.61 -9.57 -3.56
C ASN A 380 5.99 -10.08 -3.15
N ASN A 381 6.06 -11.37 -2.81
CA ASN A 381 7.33 -12.03 -2.55
C ASN A 381 8.09 -12.35 -3.86
N SER A 382 9.28 -12.94 -3.73
CA SER A 382 10.14 -13.33 -4.86
C SER A 382 9.50 -14.32 -5.85
N MET A 383 8.42 -15.00 -5.45
CA MET A 383 7.65 -15.92 -6.30
C MET A 383 6.45 -15.22 -6.98
N GLY A 384 6.31 -13.90 -6.84
CA GLY A 384 5.18 -13.15 -7.40
C GLY A 384 3.87 -13.36 -6.62
N SER A 385 3.93 -13.82 -5.37
CA SER A 385 2.73 -14.07 -4.55
C SER A 385 2.53 -12.99 -3.49
N LEU A 386 1.29 -12.57 -3.28
CA LEU A 386 0.83 -11.73 -2.16
C LEU A 386 0.25 -12.56 -0.99
N SER A 387 0.27 -13.89 -1.14
CA SER A 387 -0.20 -14.87 -0.18
C SER A 387 0.83 -15.96 0.11
N GLY A 388 0.69 -16.64 1.25
CA GLY A 388 1.55 -17.75 1.66
C GLY A 388 2.86 -17.30 2.33
N PRO A 389 3.60 -18.22 2.97
CA PRO A 389 4.84 -17.90 3.66
C PRO A 389 5.88 -17.44 2.63
N ALA A 390 6.25 -16.16 2.68
CA ALA A 390 7.42 -15.69 1.96
C ALA A 390 8.65 -16.37 2.56
N THR A 391 9.41 -17.08 1.71
CA THR A 391 10.58 -17.83 2.13
C THR A 391 11.68 -16.86 2.54
N ILE A 392 11.97 -16.79 3.85
CA ILE A 392 13.14 -16.08 4.35
C ILE A 392 14.37 -16.89 3.94
N SER A 393 14.92 -16.58 2.76
CA SER A 393 16.20 -17.14 2.33
C SER A 393 17.30 -16.40 3.07
N SER A 394 17.67 -16.87 4.25
CA SER A 394 18.93 -16.46 4.88
C SER A 394 20.08 -16.98 4.03
N ALA A 395 20.61 -16.13 3.15
CA ALA A 395 21.84 -16.39 2.43
C ALA A 395 23.03 -16.36 3.41
N THR A 396 23.16 -17.41 4.21
CA THR A 396 24.36 -17.65 5.01
C THR A 396 25.32 -18.42 4.12
N GLY A 397 26.32 -17.72 3.59
CA GLY A 397 27.40 -18.30 2.82
C GLY A 397 28.12 -19.37 3.62
N SER A 398 27.92 -20.63 3.25
CA SER A 398 28.70 -21.75 3.77
C SER A 398 29.51 -22.34 2.62
N LYS A 399 30.83 -22.27 2.79
CA LYS A 399 31.86 -22.80 1.91
C LYS A 399 31.57 -24.26 1.55
N LYS A 400 31.78 -24.59 0.28
CA LYS A 400 31.78 -25.95 -0.26
C LYS A 400 32.69 -26.84 0.59
N ASN A 401 32.15 -27.90 1.15
CA ASN A 401 32.90 -29.11 1.46
C ASN A 401 32.07 -30.31 1.00
N VAL A 402 32.65 -31.03 0.04
CA VAL A 402 32.15 -32.27 -0.54
C VAL A 402 32.22 -33.36 0.52
N GLY A 403 31.10 -34.00 0.81
CA GLY A 403 31.00 -35.16 1.69
C GLY A 403 29.89 -36.08 1.21
N ALA A 404 30.27 -37.21 0.62
CA ALA A 404 29.37 -38.23 0.10
C ALA A 404 28.52 -38.84 1.23
N ILE A 405 27.20 -38.87 1.07
CA ILE A 405 26.29 -39.69 1.89
C ILE A 405 25.38 -40.47 0.95
N LYS A 406 25.38 -41.79 1.16
CA LYS A 406 24.72 -42.83 0.37
C LYS A 406 23.21 -42.63 0.30
N GLU A 407 22.69 -42.72 -0.92
CA GLU A 407 21.26 -42.73 -1.24
C GLU A 407 20.56 -43.93 -0.62
N LYS A 408 19.42 -43.68 0.05
CA LYS A 408 18.38 -44.69 0.29
C LYS A 408 17.16 -44.32 -0.54
N LYS A 409 16.83 -45.23 -1.45
CA LYS A 409 15.68 -45.26 -2.36
C LYS A 409 14.36 -45.08 -1.60
N ILE A 410 13.58 -44.07 -1.98
CA ILE A 410 12.12 -44.03 -1.77
C ILE A 410 11.53 -43.63 -3.13
N ASP A 411 10.83 -44.59 -3.74
CA ASP A 411 10.21 -44.45 -5.05
C ASP A 411 9.03 -43.47 -4.97
N THR A 412 9.01 -42.45 -5.83
CA THR A 412 7.85 -41.58 -6.06
C THR A 412 7.63 -41.49 -7.57
N TRP A 413 6.47 -41.94 -8.02
CA TRP A 413 6.02 -41.77 -9.40
C TRP A 413 5.28 -40.43 -9.53
N SER A 414 5.51 -39.77 -10.67
CA SER A 414 4.69 -38.71 -11.29
C SER A 414 5.03 -37.24 -10.94
N PHE A 415 6.14 -36.74 -11.50
CA PHE A 415 6.25 -35.34 -11.95
C PHE A 415 6.68 -35.35 -13.41
N GLN A 416 5.74 -35.09 -14.32
CA GLN A 416 6.06 -34.97 -15.75
C GLN A 416 5.07 -34.00 -16.42
N VAL A 417 5.13 -32.71 -16.03
CA VAL A 417 4.55 -31.59 -16.81
C VAL A 417 5.41 -30.31 -16.74
N MET A 418 6.33 -30.16 -15.77
CA MET A 418 7.03 -28.88 -15.56
C MET A 418 8.30 -28.67 -16.41
N ASP A 419 8.91 -29.70 -16.98
CA ASP A 419 10.17 -29.56 -17.75
C ASP A 419 9.98 -29.15 -19.22
N SER A 420 8.75 -29.16 -19.74
CA SER A 420 8.51 -28.78 -21.14
C SER A 420 8.51 -27.26 -21.37
N PHE A 421 8.20 -26.46 -20.34
CA PHE A 421 8.11 -25.00 -20.48
C PHE A 421 9.46 -24.29 -20.38
N VAL A 422 10.44 -24.88 -19.69
CA VAL A 422 11.78 -24.29 -19.51
C VAL A 422 12.67 -24.51 -20.74
N CYS A 423 12.46 -25.59 -21.51
CA CYS A 423 13.22 -25.86 -22.74
C CYS A 423 12.77 -25.01 -23.94
N GLU A 424 11.49 -24.63 -24.02
CA GLU A 424 10.95 -23.79 -25.11
C GLU A 424 11.52 -22.36 -25.06
N TRP A 425 11.71 -21.80 -23.86
CA TRP A 425 12.27 -20.45 -23.66
C TRP A 425 13.75 -20.32 -24.03
N ARG A 426 14.52 -21.41 -24.00
CA ARG A 426 15.95 -21.39 -24.40
C ARG A 426 16.17 -21.49 -25.92
N LYS A 427 15.15 -21.87 -26.69
CA LYS A 427 15.23 -21.99 -28.15
C LYS A 427 14.80 -20.73 -28.92
N LEU A 428 14.09 -19.81 -28.27
CA LEU A 428 13.59 -18.57 -28.91
C LEU A 428 14.52 -17.35 -28.73
N SER A 429 15.56 -17.43 -27.91
CA SER A 429 16.53 -16.33 -27.72
C SER A 429 17.72 -16.35 -28.70
N HIS A 430 17.70 -17.21 -29.72
CA HIS A 430 18.78 -17.36 -30.70
C HIS A 430 18.26 -17.42 -32.14
N TYR A 431 17.43 -16.48 -32.57
CA TYR A 431 17.26 -16.17 -34.01
C TYR A 431 16.74 -14.74 -34.17
N ALA A 432 17.65 -13.78 -34.41
CA ALA A 432 17.45 -12.60 -35.26
C ALA A 432 18.69 -11.67 -35.19
N VAL A 433 19.65 -11.91 -36.07
CA VAL A 433 20.59 -10.87 -36.55
C VAL A 433 20.66 -11.03 -38.06
N PRO A 434 20.43 -9.96 -38.84
CA PRO A 434 21.12 -9.82 -40.11
C PRO A 434 21.95 -8.53 -40.13
N GLU A 435 23.22 -8.67 -40.51
CA GLU A 435 24.11 -7.61 -40.96
C GLU A 435 23.68 -7.05 -42.33
N GLY A 436 23.83 -5.75 -42.51
CA GLY A 436 23.77 -5.03 -43.78
C GLY A 436 24.34 -3.61 -43.62
N ASP A 437 25.46 -3.35 -44.31
CA ASP A 437 26.42 -2.24 -44.17
C ASP A 437 25.99 -0.92 -44.92
N PRO A 438 26.76 0.21 -44.94
CA PRO A 438 26.24 1.55 -44.65
C PRO A 438 26.29 2.55 -45.83
N LYS A 439 25.57 3.68 -45.73
CA LYS A 439 26.08 5.07 -46.00
C LYS A 439 25.00 6.18 -46.01
N GLU A 440 25.40 7.29 -45.40
CA GLU A 440 25.13 8.71 -45.68
C GLU A 440 23.89 9.47 -45.12
N ASN A 441 24.22 10.38 -44.18
CA ASN A 441 23.84 11.80 -44.03
C ASN A 441 22.37 12.26 -44.12
N SER A 442 21.84 12.80 -43.01
CA SER A 442 21.53 14.25 -42.87
C SER A 442 20.91 14.62 -41.49
N THR A 443 21.65 15.47 -40.77
CA THR A 443 21.28 16.72 -40.07
C THR A 443 19.91 16.93 -39.39
N ASN A 444 20.00 17.23 -38.07
CA ASN A 444 19.18 18.09 -37.20
C ASN A 444 17.69 17.81 -36.98
N MET A 445 17.31 17.69 -35.71
CA MET A 445 16.42 18.63 -34.98
C MET A 445 16.46 18.27 -33.49
N ILE A 446 17.01 19.18 -32.67
CA ILE A 446 17.06 19.12 -31.21
C ILE A 446 15.74 19.71 -30.69
N GLY A 447 15.00 18.92 -29.90
CA GLY A 447 13.83 19.36 -29.12
C GLY A 447 14.10 19.10 -27.64
N GLU A 448 13.91 20.14 -26.84
CA GLU A 448 14.37 20.34 -25.47
C GLU A 448 13.94 19.27 -24.44
N LEU A 449 14.90 18.78 -23.67
CA LEU A 449 14.67 18.08 -22.40
C LEU A 449 14.77 19.11 -21.26
N ALA A 450 13.74 19.18 -20.42
CA ALA A 450 13.74 19.98 -19.20
C ALA A 450 14.76 19.44 -18.17
N PRO A 451 15.42 20.31 -17.36
CA PRO A 451 16.53 19.89 -16.54
C PRO A 451 16.06 19.18 -15.26
N GLN A 452 16.60 17.99 -15.04
CA GLN A 452 16.64 17.32 -13.73
C GLN A 452 17.64 18.05 -12.83
N ILE A 453 17.18 18.56 -11.69
CA ILE A 453 18.06 19.13 -10.67
C ILE A 453 18.43 18.01 -9.69
N ASN A 454 19.59 17.42 -9.91
CA ASN A 454 20.35 16.69 -8.89
C ASN A 454 21.35 17.68 -8.26
N ASN A 455 21.31 17.85 -6.94
CA ASN A 455 22.46 18.33 -6.18
C ASN A 455 22.38 17.81 -4.75
N PHE A 456 23.06 16.68 -4.50
CA PHE A 456 23.51 16.30 -3.17
C PHE A 456 24.98 16.69 -3.06
N SER A 457 25.27 17.72 -2.27
CA SER A 457 26.63 18.00 -1.80
C SER A 457 26.91 17.16 -0.57
N GLN A 458 27.81 16.21 -0.73
CA GLN A 458 28.47 15.44 0.31
C GLN A 458 29.31 16.40 1.18
N ALA A 459 28.99 16.52 2.46
CA ALA A 459 29.81 17.25 3.42
C ALA A 459 30.77 16.26 4.10
N ASP A 460 32.03 16.29 3.67
CA ASP A 460 33.14 15.58 4.32
C ASP A 460 33.50 16.26 5.64
N SER A 461 33.31 15.56 6.76
CA SER A 461 33.84 15.97 8.06
C SER A 461 35.28 15.49 8.22
N ASN A 462 36.24 16.29 7.77
CA ASN A 462 37.65 16.18 8.17
C ASN A 462 37.84 16.86 9.52
N VAL A 463 38.06 16.09 10.60
CA VAL A 463 38.53 16.62 11.88
C VAL A 463 40.04 16.39 11.98
N SER A 464 40.77 17.49 12.03
CA SER A 464 42.21 17.55 12.28
C SER A 464 42.52 17.23 13.75
N VAL A 465 43.46 16.31 13.96
CA VAL A 465 44.03 15.94 15.25
C VAL A 465 44.92 17.07 15.77
N THR A 466 44.62 17.60 16.95
CA THR A 466 45.60 18.34 17.78
C THR A 466 45.92 17.53 19.03
N GLN A 467 47.22 17.28 19.18
CA GLN A 467 47.92 16.53 20.20
C GLN A 467 47.98 17.31 21.52
N PHE A 468 47.63 16.66 22.64
CA PHE A 468 48.12 17.03 23.98
C PHE A 468 48.39 15.76 24.77
N GLU A 469 49.56 15.71 25.40
CA GLU A 469 50.17 14.54 26.03
C GLU A 469 49.60 14.22 27.42
N ALA A 470 49.39 12.91 27.61
CA ALA A 470 49.59 12.03 28.75
C ALA A 470 49.57 12.55 30.20
N SER A 471 48.72 11.90 31.02
CA SER A 471 49.17 11.27 32.27
C SER A 471 48.39 9.98 32.54
N SER A 472 49.15 8.93 32.83
CA SER A 472 48.81 7.54 33.15
C SER A 472 47.82 7.34 34.31
N VAL A 473 47.08 6.21 34.32
CA VAL A 473 47.27 5.05 35.23
C VAL A 473 46.04 4.10 35.14
N ASP A 474 46.36 2.82 34.97
CA ASP A 474 45.67 1.55 35.28
C ASP A 474 44.44 0.99 34.52
N ASP A 475 44.77 -0.14 33.91
CA ASP A 475 44.05 -1.33 33.46
C ASP A 475 42.92 -1.79 34.39
N LEU A 476 41.78 -2.22 33.83
CA LEU A 476 41.02 -3.39 34.27
C LEU A 476 39.94 -3.76 33.24
N SER A 477 40.04 -5.00 32.79
CA SER A 477 39.19 -5.66 31.82
C SER A 477 37.84 -6.11 32.39
N GLY A 478 36.82 -6.08 31.53
CA GLY A 478 35.74 -7.08 31.47
C GLY A 478 34.68 -7.06 32.57
N VAL A 479 33.52 -6.46 32.28
CA VAL A 479 32.24 -6.94 32.86
C VAL A 479 31.15 -6.98 31.79
N SER A 480 30.73 -8.20 31.49
CA SER A 480 29.62 -8.60 30.66
C SER A 480 28.26 -8.16 31.24
N MET A 481 27.36 -7.69 30.38
CA MET A 481 25.97 -7.25 30.64
C MET A 481 25.02 -8.35 31.18
N SER A 482 25.54 -9.50 31.58
CA SER A 482 24.77 -10.64 32.10
C SER A 482 24.52 -10.60 33.62
N ARG A 483 24.95 -9.55 34.34
CA ARG A 483 24.71 -9.38 35.79
C ARG A 483 23.67 -8.32 36.17
N VAL A 484 23.15 -7.54 35.23
CA VAL A 484 22.15 -6.50 35.52
C VAL A 484 20.72 -7.06 35.62
N PHE A 485 20.47 -8.28 35.12
CA PHE A 485 19.14 -8.91 35.13
C PHE A 485 18.81 -9.75 36.37
N ALA A 486 19.72 -9.90 37.34
CA ALA A 486 19.51 -10.74 38.53
C ALA A 486 19.06 -9.98 39.80
N GLN A 487 18.80 -8.66 39.71
CA GLN A 487 18.37 -7.85 40.87
C GLN A 487 16.97 -7.24 40.77
N LEU A 488 16.19 -7.55 39.73
CA LEU A 488 14.82 -7.04 39.55
C LEU A 488 13.70 -8.07 39.83
N VAL A 489 14.01 -9.18 40.51
CA VAL A 489 13.00 -10.19 40.94
C VAL A 489 12.97 -10.34 42.48
N LYS A 490 13.20 -9.26 43.24
CA LYS A 490 13.08 -9.32 44.71
C LYS A 490 12.52 -8.09 45.42
N SER A 491 11.71 -7.28 44.72
CA SER A 491 10.93 -6.22 45.36
C SER A 491 9.56 -6.08 44.70
N GLU A 492 8.66 -7.02 44.97
CA GLU A 492 7.25 -6.74 45.27
C GLU A 492 6.57 -8.07 45.67
N GLY A 493 6.69 -8.33 46.96
CA GLY A 493 5.95 -9.36 47.68
C GLY A 493 5.68 -8.83 49.07
N ARG A 494 5.03 -7.66 49.16
CA ARG A 494 4.15 -7.31 50.29
C ARG A 494 3.27 -6.13 49.97
#